data_AF-A0A7X9DQ21-F1
#
_entry.id   AF-A0A7X9DQ21-F1
#
_cell.length_a   1.000
_cell.length_b   1.000
_cell.length_c   1.000
_cell.angle_alpha   90.00
_cell.angle_beta   90.00
_cell.angle_gamma   90.00
#
_symmetry.space_group_name_H-M   'P 1'
#
loop_
_entity.id
_entity.type
_entity.pdbx_description
1 polymer ?
#
loop_
_entity_poly.entity_id
_entity_poly.type
_entity_poly.pdbx_seq_one_letter_code
_entity_poly.pdbx_strand_id
1 'polypeptide(L)' 'LIQRRFSIGYNRAGRIMDQLEAAGIVGPNEGSKARRVLIADETTLEQILQSLG' A
#
# COMPACT_ATOMS: atom_id res chain seq x y z
N LEU A 1 -3.32 10.06 -5.48
CA LEU A 1 -3.92 9.62 -4.20
C LEU A 1 -4.93 8.51 -4.48
N ILE A 2 -4.83 7.39 -3.77
CA ILE A 2 -5.57 6.15 -4.06
C ILE A 2 -7.11 6.37 -4.02
N GLN A 3 -7.56 7.29 -3.17
CA GLN A 3 -8.96 7.70 -3.05
C GLN A 3 -9.59 8.06 -4.41
N ARG A 4 -8.92 8.91 -5.20
CA ARG A 4 -9.42 9.34 -6.52
C ARG A 4 -9.25 8.26 -7.58
N ARG A 5 -8.17 7.46 -7.50
CA ARG A 5 -7.87 6.42 -8.50
C ARG A 5 -8.85 5.26 -8.42
N PHE A 6 -9.34 4.96 -7.22
CA PHE A 6 -10.27 3.86 -6.97
C PHE A 6 -11.68 4.33 -6.55
N SER A 7 -11.94 5.64 -6.58
CA SER A 7 -13.21 6.24 -6.15
C SER A 7 -13.67 5.77 -4.76
N ILE A 8 -12.75 5.74 -3.79
CA ILE A 8 -13.02 5.29 -2.42
C ILE A 8 -12.88 6.42 -1.39
N GLY A 9 -13.68 6.34 -0.33
CA GLY A 9 -13.64 7.29 0.79
C GLY A 9 -12.38 7.15 1.66
N TYR A 10 -12.14 8.18 2.48
CA TYR A 10 -10.93 8.32 3.32
C TYR A 10 -10.66 7.11 4.22
N ASN A 11 -11.65 6.64 4.99
CA ASN A 11 -11.49 5.52 5.91
C ASN A 11 -11.09 4.22 5.19
N ARG A 12 -11.69 3.98 4.01
CA ARG A 12 -11.36 2.81 3.20
C ARG A 12 -9.95 2.91 2.63
N ALA A 13 -9.56 4.08 2.15
CA ALA A 13 -8.22 4.32 1.68
C ALA A 13 -7.16 4.16 2.79
N GLY A 14 -7.45 4.62 4.01
CA GLY A 14 -6.59 4.42 5.18
C GLY A 14 -6.34 2.94 5.46
N ARG A 15 -7.41 2.15 5.58
CA ARG A 15 -7.30 0.69 5.80
C ARG A 15 -6.47 -0.02 4.74
N ILE A 16 -6.60 0.37 3.47
CA ILE A 16 -5.79 -0.19 2.39
C ILE A 16 -4.32 0.17 2.57
N MET A 17 -3.99 1.43 2.91
CA MET A 17 -2.60 1.83 3.16
C MET A 17 -1.99 1.07 4.34
N ASP A 18 -2.76 0.85 5.40
CA ASP A 18 -2.31 0.09 6.58
C ASP A 18 -2.09 -1.40 6.25
N GLN A 19 -2.95 -1.98 5.40
CA GLN A 19 -2.74 -3.35 4.88
C GLN A 19 -1.48 -3.45 4.01
N LEU A 20 -1.24 -2.45 3.15
CA LEU A 20 -0.04 -2.41 2.32
C LEU A 20 1.23 -2.24 3.16
N GLU A 21 1.17 -1.48 4.27
CA GLU A 21 2.27 -1.35 5.22
C GLU A 21 2.54 -2.67 5.95
N ALA A 22 1.49 -3.32 6.45
CA ALA A 22 1.60 -4.63 7.11
C ALA A 22 2.15 -5.72 6.18
N ALA A 23 1.86 -5.63 4.87
CA ALA A 23 2.40 -6.51 3.84
C ALA A 23 3.83 -6.14 3.38
N GLY A 24 4.43 -5.07 3.93
CA GLY A 24 5.77 -4.61 3.53
C GLY A 24 5.83 -3.97 2.14
N ILE A 25 4.70 -3.60 1.54
CA ILE A 25 4.62 -3.02 0.19
C ILE A 25 4.91 -1.51 0.23
N VAL A 26 4.46 -0.83 1.29
CA VAL A 26 4.75 0.59 1.54
C VAL A 26 5.41 0.76 2.90
N GLY A 27 6.24 1.80 3.04
CA GLY A 27 6.86 2.18 4.30
C GLY A 27 5.86 2.79 5.30
N PRO A 28 6.33 3.08 6.53
CA PRO A 28 5.48 3.59 7.59
C PRO A 28 4.88 4.96 7.27
N ASN A 29 3.89 5.36 8.05
CA ASN A 29 3.32 6.69 7.97
C ASN A 29 4.35 7.76 8.38
N GLU A 30 4.69 8.66 7.46
CA GLU A 30 5.60 9.79 7.67
C GLU A 30 4.86 11.14 7.80
N GLY A 31 3.64 11.11 8.35
CA GLY A 31 2.79 12.27 8.59
C GLY A 31 2.15 12.81 7.31
N SER A 32 2.52 14.02 6.90
CA SER A 32 1.98 14.67 5.69
C SER A 32 2.66 14.22 4.40
N LYS A 33 3.80 13.51 4.50
CA LYS A 33 4.53 12.99 3.33
C LYS A 33 3.84 11.76 2.76
N ALA A 34 4.02 11.54 1.45
CA ALA A 34 3.59 10.31 0.82
C ALA A 34 4.44 9.14 1.35
N ARG A 35 3.79 8.01 1.67
CA ARG A 35 4.51 6.80 2.08
C ARG A 35 5.37 6.30 0.92
N ARG A 36 6.59 5.86 1.23
CA ARG A 36 7.52 5.29 0.25
C ARG A 36 7.01 3.92 -0.22
N VAL A 37 7.07 3.67 -1.53
CA VAL A 37 6.86 2.31 -2.07
C VAL A 37 8.16 1.52 -1.89
N LEU A 38 8.07 0.34 -1.28
CA LEU A 38 9.24 -0.50 -0.97
C LEU A 38 9.54 -1.55 -2.05
N ILE A 39 8.58 -1.78 -2.94
CA ILE A 39 8.68 -2.77 -4.01
C ILE A 39 9.00 -2.08 -5.33
N ALA A 40 10.09 -2.48 -5.98
CA ALA A 40 10.59 -1.84 -7.19
C ALA A 40 10.12 -2.52 -8.48
N ASP A 41 9.77 -3.80 -8.42
CA ASP A 41 9.45 -4.64 -9.57
C ASP A 41 8.21 -5.52 -9.33
N GLU A 42 7.60 -5.94 -10.42
CA GLU A 42 6.36 -6.72 -10.41
C GLU A 42 6.57 -8.15 -9.89
N THR A 43 7.73 -8.76 -10.14
CA THR A 43 8.05 -10.12 -9.67
C THR A 43 8.06 -10.20 -8.15
N THR A 44 8.71 -9.24 -7.48
CA THR A 44 8.72 -9.16 -6.02
C THR A 44 7.31 -8.93 -5.46
N LEU A 45 6.50 -8.09 -6.13
CA LEU A 45 5.12 -7.87 -5.73
C LEU A 45 4.28 -9.15 -5.82
N GLU A 46 4.38 -9.89 -6.92
CA GLU A 46 3.67 -11.15 -7.12
C GLU A 46 4.02 -12.18 -6.05
N GLN A 47 5.30 -12.32 -5.70
CA GLN A 47 5.75 -13.23 -4.64
C GLN A 47 5.13 -12.88 -3.29
N ILE A 48 5.08 -11.58 -2.94
CA ILE A 48 4.43 -11.12 -1.71
C ILE A 48 2.94 -11.46 -1.75
N LEU A 49 2.25 -11.17 -2.85
CA LEU A 49 0.81 -11.43 -2.98
C LEU A 49 0.48 -12.93 -2.87
N GLN A 50 1.30 -13.81 -3.47
CA GLN A 50 1.16 -15.26 -3.33
C GLN A 50 1.39 -15.75 -1.90
N SER A 51 2.24 -15.07 -1.13
CA SER A 51 2.49 -15.44 0.27
C SER A 51 1.38 -15.02 1.23
N LEU A 52 0.47 -14.13 0.80
CA LEU A 52 -0.64 -13.62 1.60
C LEU A 52 -1.92 -14.49 1.50
N GLY A 53 -1.93 -15.53 0.65
CA GLY A 53 -3.07 -16.44 0.47
C GLY A 53 -2.88 -17.45 -0.65
#